data_AF-A0AAN8EFL2-F1
#
_entry.id   AF-A0AAN8EFL2-F1
#
_cell.length_a   1.000
_cell.length_b   1.000
_cell.length_c   1.000
_cell.angle_alpha   90.00
_cell.angle_beta   90.00
_cell.angle_gamma   90.00
#
_symmetry.space_group_name_H-M   'P 1'
#
loop_
_entity.id
_entity.type
_entity.pdbx_description
1 polymer ?
#
loop_
_entity_poly.entity_id
_entity_poly.type
_entity_poly.pdbx_seq_one_letter_code
_entity_poly.pdbx_strand_id
1 'polypeptide(L)'
;MKQKMAAASINGDWIHMFCRNCTFTFGASGNIWKLFKRLGPEREVILNDDGKLATALYQCARIEDGKVVQQEIMKIYMQTSGDALEGLPQQITREIAALNRLREVKEKEEVPAPHMIVYRHKQQPAHTWVPGGFVVFTIMKRLPGSTLSLKATVWDAGIDPWNSGIENLRWDKVDKKCYISYNALEGACSYSEPCDLVFTEEMEFYKWGFLRWLGR
;
A
#
# COMPACT_ATOMS: atom_id res chain seq x y z
N MET A 1 24.61 -7.70 27.52
CA MET A 1 24.88 -8.92 26.71
C MET A 1 24.61 -8.57 25.25
N LYS A 2 25.64 -8.33 24.43
CA LYS A 2 25.49 -7.98 23.00
C LYS A 2 25.31 -9.28 22.22
N GLN A 3 24.09 -9.57 21.78
CA GLN A 3 23.83 -10.69 20.88
C GLN A 3 24.40 -10.32 19.49
N LYS A 4 25.52 -10.95 19.10
CA LYS A 4 25.96 -10.97 17.71
C LYS A 4 24.90 -11.75 16.92
N MET A 5 24.00 -11.05 16.23
CA MET A 5 23.18 -11.69 15.21
C MET A 5 24.11 -11.98 14.03
N ALA A 6 24.44 -13.25 13.84
CA ALA A 6 25.03 -13.73 12.60
C ALA A 6 24.15 -13.29 11.43
N ALA A 7 24.76 -12.94 10.31
CA ALA A 7 24.05 -12.66 9.06
C ALA A 7 23.19 -13.87 8.70
N ALA A 8 21.93 -13.85 9.12
CA ALA A 8 20.96 -14.82 8.69
C ALA A 8 20.83 -14.65 7.19
N SER A 9 21.08 -15.72 6.44
CA SER A 9 20.62 -15.81 5.05
C SER A 9 19.14 -15.47 5.05
N ILE A 10 18.77 -14.32 4.46
CA ILE A 10 17.39 -13.81 4.38
C ILE A 10 16.64 -14.59 3.29
N ASN A 11 16.78 -15.92 3.27
CA ASN A 11 15.96 -16.79 2.44
C ASN A 11 14.68 -17.10 3.22
N GLY A 12 13.71 -16.19 3.14
CA GLY A 12 12.28 -16.52 3.31
C GLY A 12 11.56 -16.09 4.59
N ASP A 13 12.27 -15.71 5.67
CA ASP A 13 11.63 -15.57 7.00
C ASP A 13 11.61 -14.15 7.59
N TRP A 14 11.75 -13.11 6.77
CA TRP A 14 11.66 -11.72 7.22
C TRP A 14 10.29 -11.37 7.83
N ILE A 15 9.26 -12.16 7.55
CA ILE A 15 7.91 -11.95 8.08
C ILE A 15 7.80 -12.16 9.58
N HIS A 16 8.68 -12.97 10.17
CA HIS A 16 8.77 -13.13 11.63
C HIS A 16 9.21 -11.83 12.32
N MET A 17 9.81 -10.91 11.57
CA MET A 17 10.22 -9.60 12.07
C MET A 17 9.05 -8.65 12.27
N PHE A 18 7.94 -8.89 11.56
CA PHE A 18 6.69 -8.15 11.69
C PHE A 18 5.60 -9.04 12.28
N CYS A 19 5.76 -9.35 13.57
CA CYS A 19 4.80 -10.16 14.31
C CYS A 19 3.52 -9.37 14.65
N ARG A 20 2.45 -10.08 15.02
CA ARG A 20 1.12 -9.51 15.41
C ARG A 20 1.15 -8.59 16.65
N ASN A 21 2.33 -8.28 17.18
CA ASN A 21 2.52 -7.38 18.31
C ASN A 21 3.59 -6.31 18.06
N CYS A 22 4.08 -6.19 16.82
CA CYS A 22 4.97 -5.10 16.47
C CYS A 22 4.23 -3.76 16.61
N THR A 23 4.93 -2.83 17.23
CA THR A 23 4.47 -1.49 17.52
C THR A 23 5.39 -0.50 16.84
N PHE A 24 4.82 0.48 16.17
CA PHE A 24 5.53 1.47 15.38
C PHE A 24 5.16 2.87 15.84
N THR A 25 6.17 3.68 16.12
CA THR A 25 5.98 5.09 16.45
C THR A 25 6.22 5.92 15.20
N PHE A 26 5.30 6.83 14.89
CA PHE A 26 5.38 7.70 13.73
C PHE A 26 5.29 9.18 14.11
N GLY A 27 6.09 10.01 13.42
CA GLY A 27 6.09 11.46 13.53
C GLY A 27 6.59 12.01 14.86
N ALA A 28 6.65 13.34 14.97
CA ALA A 28 6.99 14.04 16.20
C ALA A 28 5.92 13.89 17.29
N SER A 29 4.66 13.61 16.89
CA SER A 29 3.56 13.39 17.83
C SER A 29 3.67 12.07 18.60
N GLY A 30 4.58 11.17 18.20
CA GLY A 30 4.77 9.90 18.89
C GLY A 30 3.61 8.92 18.73
N ASN A 31 2.79 9.05 17.68
CA ASN A 31 1.62 8.19 17.48
C ASN A 31 2.05 6.73 17.37
N ILE A 32 1.44 5.89 18.20
CA ILE A 32 1.77 4.48 18.32
C ILE A 32 0.77 3.66 17.49
N TRP A 33 1.29 2.84 16.58
CA TRP A 33 0.50 1.96 15.72
C TRP A 33 0.89 0.51 15.92
N LYS A 34 -0.10 -0.36 16.14
CA LYS A 34 0.10 -1.79 16.35
C LYS A 34 -0.43 -2.59 15.17
N LEU A 35 0.31 -3.61 14.73
CA LEU A 35 -0.18 -4.57 13.72
C LEU A 35 -1.08 -5.63 14.37
N PHE A 36 -2.15 -6.03 13.69
CA PHE A 36 -3.09 -7.04 14.19
C PHE A 36 -3.16 -8.27 13.30
N LYS A 37 -3.46 -8.06 12.02
CA LYS A 37 -3.83 -9.14 11.11
C LYS A 37 -3.24 -8.90 9.74
N ARG A 38 -2.56 -9.90 9.17
CA ARG A 38 -2.11 -9.87 7.78
C ARG A 38 -3.33 -10.03 6.85
N LEU A 39 -3.40 -9.21 5.80
CA LEU A 39 -4.56 -9.10 4.91
C LEU A 39 -4.38 -9.79 3.55
N GLY A 40 -3.21 -10.33 3.27
CA GLY A 40 -2.94 -11.04 2.03
C GLY A 40 -1.69 -11.93 2.10
N PRO A 41 -1.41 -12.66 1.02
CA PRO A 41 -0.11 -13.29 0.85
C PRO A 41 0.97 -12.21 0.73
N GLU A 42 2.19 -12.61 1.04
CA GLU A 42 3.38 -11.85 0.69
C GLU A 42 3.50 -11.75 -0.83
N ARG A 43 4.03 -10.62 -1.31
CA ARG A 43 4.48 -10.51 -2.69
C ARG A 43 5.94 -10.11 -2.68
N GLU A 44 6.71 -10.75 -3.53
CA GLU A 44 8.08 -10.35 -3.81
C GLU A 44 8.14 -9.92 -5.27
N VAL A 45 8.71 -8.74 -5.51
CA VAL A 45 8.91 -8.15 -6.83
C VAL A 45 10.40 -7.97 -7.03
N ILE A 46 10.90 -8.38 -8.19
CA ILE A 46 12.30 -8.15 -8.56
C ILE A 46 12.43 -6.69 -9.00
N LEU A 47 13.32 -5.94 -8.35
CA LEU A 47 13.55 -4.52 -8.58
C LEU A 47 14.48 -4.25 -9.78
N ASN A 48 15.49 -5.11 -10.00
CA ASN A 48 16.50 -5.16 -11.08
C ASN A 48 17.36 -6.45 -10.92
N ASP A 49 18.48 -6.60 -11.65
CA ASP A 49 19.30 -7.82 -11.83
C ASP A 49 19.52 -8.71 -10.59
N ASP A 50 19.58 -8.18 -9.36
CA ASP A 50 19.62 -9.00 -8.12
C ASP A 50 18.82 -8.44 -6.93
N GLY A 51 18.10 -7.33 -7.12
CA GLY A 51 17.37 -6.66 -6.04
C GLY A 51 15.96 -7.24 -5.86
N LYS A 52 15.58 -7.58 -4.63
CA LYS A 52 14.20 -8.04 -4.32
C LYS A 52 13.49 -7.05 -3.40
N LEU A 53 12.22 -6.78 -3.72
CA LEU A 53 11.30 -6.02 -2.90
C LEU A 53 10.20 -6.92 -2.38
N ALA A 54 10.14 -7.09 -1.07
CA ALA A 54 9.04 -7.75 -0.43
C ALA A 54 7.97 -6.73 0.00
N THR A 55 6.71 -7.08 -0.16
CA THR A 55 5.58 -6.28 0.29
C THR A 55 4.56 -7.11 1.07
N ALA A 56 4.01 -6.49 2.11
CA ALA A 56 2.95 -7.08 2.92
C ALA A 56 1.94 -6.03 3.36
N LEU A 57 0.70 -6.50 3.53
CA LEU A 57 -0.43 -5.69 3.98
C LEU A 57 -0.98 -6.21 5.30
N TYR A 58 -1.22 -5.29 6.22
CA TYR A 58 -1.72 -5.57 7.55
C TYR A 58 -2.88 -4.64 7.90
N GLN A 59 -3.82 -5.14 8.67
CA GLN A 59 -4.67 -4.31 9.51
C GLN A 59 -3.83 -3.82 10.69
N CYS A 60 -3.87 -2.52 10.93
CA CYS A 60 -3.20 -1.88 12.05
C CYS A 60 -4.20 -1.04 12.86
N ALA A 61 -3.82 -0.65 14.07
CA ALA A 61 -4.60 0.30 14.85
C ALA A 61 -3.71 1.28 15.60
N ARG A 62 -4.18 2.52 15.70
CA ARG A 62 -3.57 3.55 16.53
C ARG A 62 -3.97 3.32 17.98
N ILE A 63 -2.98 3.37 18.86
CA ILE A 63 -3.13 3.17 20.30
C ILE A 63 -2.85 4.48 21.02
N GLU A 64 -3.79 4.90 21.86
CA GLU A 64 -3.68 6.05 22.75
C GLU A 64 -4.16 5.61 24.14
N ASP A 65 -3.36 5.86 25.18
CA ASP A 65 -3.63 5.44 26.57
C ASP A 65 -4.05 3.96 26.71
N GLY A 66 -3.37 3.09 25.94
CA GLY A 66 -3.64 1.64 25.93
C GLY A 66 -4.92 1.22 25.19
N LYS A 67 -5.67 2.16 24.62
CA LYS A 67 -6.92 1.89 23.89
C LYS A 67 -6.74 2.04 22.39
N VAL A 68 -7.47 1.22 21.63
CA VAL A 68 -7.56 1.37 20.18
C VAL A 68 -8.48 2.55 19.87
N VAL A 69 -7.94 3.59 19.26
CA VAL A 69 -8.71 4.79 18.88
C VAL A 69 -9.01 4.86 17.38
N GLN A 70 -8.28 4.10 16.57
CA GLN A 70 -8.42 4.13 15.11
C GLN A 70 -7.91 2.83 14.50
N GLN A 71 -8.61 2.27 13.51
CA GLN A 71 -8.17 1.07 12.77
C GLN A 71 -8.03 1.37 11.29
N GLU A 72 -6.90 0.96 10.71
CA GLU A 72 -6.50 1.32 9.35
C GLU A 72 -5.72 0.19 8.68
N ILE A 73 -5.23 0.41 7.46
CA ILE A 73 -4.38 -0.53 6.73
C ILE A 73 -2.95 -0.02 6.71
N MET A 74 -1.98 -0.88 7.01
CA MET A 74 -0.55 -0.61 6.82
C MET A 74 -0.01 -1.48 5.70
N LYS A 75 0.62 -0.85 4.70
CA LYS A 75 1.45 -1.52 3.70
C LYS A 75 2.92 -1.32 4.09
N ILE A 76 3.67 -2.41 4.01
CA ILE A 76 5.09 -2.43 4.31
C ILE A 76 5.81 -2.86 3.05
N TYR A 77 6.83 -2.10 2.67
CA TYR A 77 7.78 -2.49 1.64
C TYR A 77 9.16 -2.63 2.24
N MET A 78 9.93 -3.55 1.69
CA MET A 78 11.26 -3.80 2.16
C MET A 78 12.14 -4.36 1.06
N GLN A 79 13.33 -3.80 0.92
CA GLN A 79 14.36 -4.42 0.10
C GLN A 79 14.87 -5.65 0.86
N THR A 80 14.75 -6.87 0.31
CA THR A 80 15.21 -8.10 0.97
C THR A 80 16.56 -8.58 0.48
N SER A 81 17.02 -8.09 -0.68
CA SER A 81 18.32 -8.44 -1.26
C SER A 81 18.76 -7.43 -2.32
N GLY A 82 19.97 -7.64 -2.84
CA GLY A 82 20.64 -6.76 -3.80
C GLY A 82 21.41 -5.62 -3.12
N ASP A 83 22.11 -4.85 -3.94
CA ASP A 83 22.87 -3.69 -3.48
C ASP A 83 21.97 -2.62 -2.89
N ALA A 84 22.49 -1.90 -1.91
CA ALA A 84 21.82 -0.75 -1.32
C ALA A 84 21.40 0.23 -2.43
N LEU A 85 20.10 0.41 -2.61
CA LEU A 85 19.59 1.35 -3.60
C LEU A 85 19.74 2.78 -3.08
N GLU A 86 20.21 3.67 -3.95
CA GLU A 86 20.15 5.10 -3.70
C GLU A 86 18.69 5.57 -3.89
N GLY A 87 17.94 5.51 -2.79
CA GLY A 87 16.54 5.95 -2.74
C GLY A 87 15.52 4.84 -2.96
N LEU A 88 14.27 5.26 -3.17
CA LEU A 88 13.15 4.33 -3.32
C LEU A 88 12.95 3.91 -4.77
N PRO A 89 12.64 2.63 -5.02
CA PRO A 89 12.16 2.16 -6.31
C PRO A 89 11.03 3.04 -6.85
N GLN A 90 11.06 3.31 -8.15
CA GLN A 90 10.11 4.22 -8.81
C GLN A 90 8.65 3.84 -8.54
N GLN A 91 8.33 2.54 -8.47
CA GLN A 91 6.99 2.05 -8.16
C GLN A 91 6.48 2.48 -6.79
N ILE A 92 7.34 2.50 -5.76
CA ILE A 92 6.97 2.92 -4.41
C ILE A 92 6.78 4.43 -4.39
N THR A 93 7.68 5.18 -5.03
CA THR A 93 7.61 6.64 -5.15
C THR A 93 6.31 7.08 -5.82
N ARG A 94 5.91 6.41 -6.90
CA ARG A 94 4.66 6.65 -7.62
C ARG A 94 3.42 6.37 -6.77
N GLU A 95 3.40 5.24 -6.06
CA GLU A 95 2.29 4.90 -5.17
C GLU A 95 2.14 5.94 -4.03
N ILE A 96 3.24 6.37 -3.41
CA ILE A 96 3.22 7.41 -2.37
C ILE A 96 2.68 8.73 -2.93
N ALA A 97 3.10 9.12 -4.13
CA ALA A 97 2.60 10.32 -4.80
C ALA A 97 1.09 10.24 -5.06
N ALA A 98 0.60 9.11 -5.56
CA ALA A 98 -0.83 8.87 -5.78
C ALA A 98 -1.65 8.94 -4.47
N LEU A 99 -1.17 8.28 -3.40
CA LEU A 99 -1.83 8.30 -2.10
C LEU A 99 -1.85 9.69 -1.44
N ASN A 100 -0.81 10.50 -1.67
CA ASN A 100 -0.76 11.91 -1.25
C ASN A 100 -1.77 12.75 -2.04
N ARG A 101 -1.83 12.61 -3.37
CA ARG A 101 -2.79 13.33 -4.19
C ARG A 101 -4.23 13.00 -3.79
N LEU A 102 -4.55 11.73 -3.53
CA LEU A 102 -5.86 11.34 -3.02
C LEU A 102 -6.19 11.95 -1.65
N ARG A 103 -5.19 12.15 -0.79
CA ARG A 103 -5.39 12.86 0.48
C ARG A 103 -5.78 14.32 0.23
N GLU A 104 -5.08 15.01 -0.67
CA GLU A 104 -5.36 16.41 -1.00
C GLU A 104 -6.74 16.61 -1.64
N VAL A 105 -7.14 15.71 -2.55
CA VAL A 105 -8.50 15.74 -3.13
C VAL A 105 -9.55 15.46 -2.05
N LYS A 106 -9.28 14.51 -1.15
CA LYS A 106 -10.21 14.17 -0.07
C LYS A 106 -10.37 15.27 0.99
N GLU A 107 -9.39 16.16 1.15
CA GLU A 107 -9.53 17.36 1.98
C GLU A 107 -10.50 18.39 1.35
N LYS A 108 -10.75 18.28 0.03
CA LYS A 108 -11.68 19.15 -0.72
C LYS A 108 -13.06 18.52 -0.93
N GLU A 109 -13.11 17.20 -1.11
CA GLU A 109 -14.32 16.45 -1.46
C GLU A 109 -14.39 15.12 -0.70
N GLU A 110 -15.60 14.61 -0.41
CA GLU A 110 -15.74 13.33 0.29
C GLU A 110 -15.50 12.13 -0.66
N VAL A 111 -14.24 11.93 -1.04
CA VAL A 111 -13.83 10.89 -1.98
C VAL A 111 -13.72 9.53 -1.27
N PRO A 112 -14.46 8.49 -1.71
CA PRO A 112 -14.40 7.14 -1.16
C PRO A 112 -13.16 6.38 -1.70
N ALA A 113 -11.95 6.91 -1.47
CA ALA A 113 -10.70 6.34 -1.95
C ALA A 113 -9.68 6.15 -0.82
N PRO A 114 -8.77 5.17 -0.96
CA PRO A 114 -7.72 4.98 0.02
C PRO A 114 -6.76 6.16 -0.09
N HIS A 115 -6.55 6.87 1.01
CA HIS A 115 -5.62 8.00 1.08
C HIS A 115 -4.61 7.76 2.19
N MET A 116 -3.45 8.39 2.05
CA MET A 116 -2.39 8.27 3.04
C MET A 116 -2.76 8.98 4.33
N ILE A 117 -2.56 8.30 5.46
CA ILE A 117 -2.65 8.90 6.79
C ILE A 117 -1.23 9.23 7.27
N VAL A 118 -0.32 8.25 7.16
CA VAL A 118 1.07 8.39 7.61
C VAL A 118 1.99 7.65 6.66
N TYR A 119 3.18 8.20 6.45
CA TYR A 119 4.27 7.58 5.71
C TYR A 119 5.57 7.66 6.50
N ARG A 120 6.39 6.62 6.40
CA ARG A 120 7.76 6.61 6.90
C ARG A 120 8.65 5.78 5.99
N HIS A 121 9.78 6.34 5.64
CA HIS A 121 10.89 5.63 4.99
C HIS A 121 12.09 5.62 5.93
N LYS A 122 12.79 4.48 5.99
CA LYS A 122 14.02 4.35 6.77
C LYS A 122 15.05 3.48 6.04
N GLN A 123 16.20 4.08 5.71
CA GLN A 123 17.40 3.34 5.34
C GLN A 123 17.89 2.51 6.52
N GLN A 124 18.27 1.27 6.25
CA GLN A 124 18.74 0.34 7.25
C GLN A 124 20.28 0.33 7.27
N PRO A 125 20.90 0.49 8.44
CA PRO A 125 22.36 0.36 8.56
C PRO A 125 22.87 -1.01 8.09
N ALA A 126 24.12 -1.07 7.66
CA ALA A 126 24.78 -2.30 7.18
C ALA A 126 24.78 -3.46 8.21
N HIS A 127 24.68 -3.16 9.51
CA HIS A 127 24.67 -4.16 10.58
C HIS A 127 23.27 -4.60 11.01
N THR A 128 22.24 -4.24 10.24
CA THR A 128 20.87 -4.68 10.51
C THR A 128 20.51 -5.91 9.69
N TRP A 129 19.30 -6.39 9.90
CA TRP A 129 18.69 -7.52 9.22
C TRP A 129 18.31 -7.24 7.76
N VAL A 130 18.37 -5.97 7.32
CA VAL A 130 18.42 -5.59 5.91
C VAL A 130 19.66 -4.72 5.70
N PRO A 131 20.86 -5.31 5.55
CA PRO A 131 22.10 -4.54 5.39
C PRO A 131 22.01 -3.57 4.22
N GLY A 132 22.04 -2.27 4.51
CA GLY A 132 22.10 -1.22 3.49
C GLY A 132 20.81 -1.01 2.69
N GLY A 133 19.79 -1.87 2.81
CA GLY A 133 18.50 -1.66 2.15
C GLY A 133 17.59 -0.69 2.91
N PHE A 134 16.29 -0.75 2.63
CA PHE A 134 15.31 0.15 3.24
C PHE A 134 14.05 -0.58 3.70
N VAL A 135 13.28 0.10 4.56
CA VAL A 135 11.91 -0.26 4.88
C VAL A 135 11.02 0.98 4.72
N VAL A 136 9.88 0.80 4.05
CA VAL A 136 8.83 1.82 3.91
C VAL A 136 7.56 1.33 4.56
N PHE A 137 6.93 2.22 5.31
CA PHE A 137 5.61 2.02 5.91
C PHE A 137 4.66 3.08 5.38
N THR A 138 3.53 2.66 4.85
CA THR A 138 2.39 3.53 4.52
C THR A 138 1.16 3.07 5.29
N ILE A 139 0.61 3.96 6.12
CA ILE A 139 -0.70 3.76 6.75
C ILE A 139 -1.73 4.48 5.91
N MET A 140 -2.76 3.77 5.49
CA MET A 140 -3.80 4.25 4.61
C MET A 140 -5.17 4.03 5.23
N LYS A 141 -6.12 4.89 4.88
CA LYS A 141 -7.50 4.74 5.31
C LYS A 141 -8.06 3.38 4.89
N ARG A 142 -8.60 2.65 5.85
CA ARG A 142 -9.41 1.46 5.61
C ARG A 142 -10.77 1.88 5.06
N LEU A 143 -11.06 1.39 3.87
CA LEU A 143 -12.35 1.56 3.22
C LEU A 143 -13.30 0.43 3.65
N PRO A 144 -14.60 0.71 3.79
CA PRO A 144 -15.58 -0.31 4.07
C PRO A 144 -15.82 -1.20 2.82
N GLY A 145 -16.28 -2.43 3.03
CA GLY A 145 -16.70 -3.34 1.95
C GLY A 145 -15.86 -4.61 1.71
N SER A 146 -16.45 -5.54 0.94
CA SER A 146 -15.98 -6.86 0.48
C SER A 146 -16.03 -6.93 -1.06
N THR A 147 -15.11 -7.62 -1.74
CA THR A 147 -14.78 -7.46 -3.17
C THR A 147 -15.94 -7.29 -4.19
N LEU A 148 -15.92 -6.22 -5.05
CA LEU A 148 -16.56 -5.99 -6.41
C LEU A 148 -17.27 -4.60 -6.76
N SER A 149 -17.16 -4.22 -8.05
CA SER A 149 -17.83 -3.24 -8.98
C SER A 149 -17.86 -1.70 -8.83
N LEU A 150 -17.12 -0.99 -9.72
CA LEU A 150 -16.50 0.36 -9.72
C LEU A 150 -17.33 1.69 -9.70
N LYS A 151 -16.64 2.82 -9.38
CA LYS A 151 -17.01 4.24 -9.67
C LYS A 151 -15.78 5.16 -9.94
N ALA A 152 -16.03 6.31 -10.60
CA ALA A 152 -15.14 7.24 -11.32
C ALA A 152 -14.08 8.08 -10.57
N THR A 153 -14.07 8.12 -9.23
CA THR A 153 -13.33 9.15 -8.46
C THR A 153 -11.79 9.13 -8.53
N VAL A 154 -11.16 8.01 -8.91
CA VAL A 154 -9.68 7.94 -9.03
C VAL A 154 -9.20 8.62 -10.31
N TRP A 155 -10.03 8.56 -11.37
CA TRP A 155 -9.76 9.24 -12.65
C TRP A 155 -9.91 10.75 -12.52
N ASP A 156 -10.93 11.23 -11.80
CA ASP A 156 -11.12 12.65 -11.52
C ASP A 156 -9.93 13.25 -10.73
N ALA A 157 -9.27 12.42 -9.92
CA ALA A 157 -8.04 12.77 -9.25
C ALA A 157 -6.81 12.76 -10.17
N GLY A 158 -6.94 12.44 -11.46
CA GLY A 158 -5.84 12.35 -12.43
C GLY A 158 -4.87 11.19 -12.16
N ILE A 159 -5.37 10.09 -11.60
CA ILE A 159 -4.61 8.90 -11.26
C ILE A 159 -5.12 7.74 -12.12
N ASP A 160 -4.21 7.07 -12.84
CA ASP A 160 -4.54 5.81 -13.52
C ASP A 160 -4.16 4.62 -12.60
N PRO A 161 -5.14 3.84 -12.11
CA PRO A 161 -4.89 2.63 -11.37
C PRO A 161 -4.31 1.56 -12.31
N TRP A 162 -3.00 1.36 -12.22
CA TRP A 162 -2.25 0.40 -13.05
C TRP A 162 -2.72 -1.05 -12.85
N ASN A 163 -3.17 -1.39 -11.64
CA ASN A 163 -3.62 -2.73 -11.28
C ASN A 163 -5.15 -2.78 -11.18
N SER A 164 -5.81 -2.62 -12.33
CA SER A 164 -7.27 -2.55 -12.45
C SER A 164 -7.97 -3.92 -12.42
N GLY A 165 -7.45 -4.92 -11.73
CA GLY A 165 -8.13 -6.22 -11.60
C GLY A 165 -9.40 -6.15 -10.74
N ILE A 166 -10.39 -7.00 -11.05
CA ILE A 166 -11.67 -7.07 -10.32
C ILE A 166 -11.48 -7.38 -8.82
N GLU A 167 -10.42 -8.12 -8.51
CA GLU A 167 -9.97 -8.46 -7.16
C GLU A 167 -9.58 -7.23 -6.33
N ASN A 168 -9.29 -6.12 -7.00
CA ASN A 168 -8.93 -4.86 -6.40
C ASN A 168 -10.12 -3.90 -6.23
N LEU A 169 -11.35 -4.35 -6.43
CA LEU A 169 -12.55 -3.60 -6.09
C LEU A 169 -13.16 -4.10 -4.80
N ARG A 170 -13.86 -3.25 -4.04
CA ARG A 170 -14.55 -3.59 -2.79
C ARG A 170 -15.96 -2.99 -2.81
N TRP A 171 -16.96 -3.81 -2.56
CA TRP A 171 -18.36 -3.45 -2.39
C TRP A 171 -18.73 -3.33 -0.91
N ASP A 172 -19.18 -2.17 -0.48
CA ASP A 172 -19.89 -2.04 0.78
C ASP A 172 -21.37 -2.38 0.59
N LYS A 173 -21.79 -3.49 1.21
CA LYS A 173 -23.18 -3.96 1.17
C LYS A 173 -24.14 -3.05 1.94
N VAL A 174 -23.67 -2.34 2.96
CA VAL A 174 -24.49 -1.46 3.81
C VAL A 174 -24.74 -0.17 3.05
N ASP A 175 -23.66 0.48 2.63
CA ASP A 175 -23.74 1.79 1.99
C ASP A 175 -24.05 1.71 0.48
N LYS A 176 -24.04 0.51 -0.10
CA LYS A 176 -24.19 0.25 -1.54
C LYS A 176 -23.19 1.06 -2.38
N LYS A 177 -21.96 1.17 -1.89
CA LYS A 177 -20.87 1.91 -2.52
C LYS A 177 -19.73 0.98 -2.90
N CYS A 178 -19.03 1.31 -3.98
CA CYS A 178 -17.80 0.63 -4.36
C CYS A 178 -16.58 1.49 -4.08
N TYR A 179 -15.51 0.81 -3.72
CA TYR A 179 -14.22 1.35 -3.37
C TYR A 179 -13.13 0.64 -4.17
N ILE A 180 -12.11 1.39 -4.55
CA ILE A 180 -10.89 0.83 -5.12
C ILE A 180 -9.97 0.43 -3.96
N SER A 181 -9.49 -0.81 -4.00
CA SER A 181 -8.58 -1.34 -2.99
C SER A 181 -7.19 -0.74 -3.15
N TYR A 182 -6.46 -0.73 -2.05
CA TYR A 182 -5.06 -0.29 -1.95
C TYR A 182 -4.11 -0.95 -2.98
N ASN A 183 -4.40 -2.17 -3.44
CA ASN A 183 -3.56 -2.85 -4.43
C ASN A 183 -3.73 -2.29 -5.85
N ALA A 184 -4.84 -1.62 -6.14
CA ALA A 184 -5.06 -1.01 -7.45
C ALA A 184 -4.10 0.15 -7.74
N LEU A 185 -3.58 0.78 -6.68
CA LEU A 185 -2.67 1.93 -6.77
C LEU A 185 -1.20 1.51 -6.90
N GLU A 186 -0.92 0.21 -6.87
CA GLU A 186 0.44 -0.32 -7.03
C GLU A 186 0.96 0.04 -8.43
N GLY A 187 2.00 0.88 -8.49
CA GLY A 187 2.55 1.38 -9.75
C GLY A 187 1.71 2.46 -10.45
N ALA A 188 0.67 3.00 -9.80
CA ALA A 188 -0.19 4.04 -10.39
C ALA A 188 0.61 5.25 -10.85
N CYS A 189 0.28 5.78 -12.03
CA CYS A 189 0.89 6.99 -12.55
C CYS A 189 0.00 8.19 -12.20
N SER A 190 0.57 9.22 -11.57
CA SER A 190 -0.06 10.53 -11.53
C SER A 190 0.38 11.30 -12.76
N TYR A 191 -0.54 11.59 -13.67
CA TYR A 191 -0.20 12.42 -14.82
C TYR A 191 -0.15 13.89 -14.38
N SER A 192 0.95 14.55 -14.73
CA SER A 192 1.13 16.01 -14.57
C SER A 192 0.44 16.79 -15.70
N GLU A 193 0.20 16.12 -16.83
CA GLU A 193 -0.53 16.63 -17.98
C GLU A 193 -1.79 15.76 -18.18
N PRO A 194 -2.94 16.32 -18.57
CA PRO A 194 -4.12 15.51 -18.84
C PRO A 194 -3.78 14.52 -19.95
N CYS A 195 -3.64 13.24 -19.62
CA CYS A 195 -3.63 12.23 -20.66
C CYS A 195 -4.96 12.29 -21.38
N ASP A 196 -4.92 12.21 -22.71
CA ASP A 196 -6.08 11.96 -23.58
C ASP A 196 -6.66 10.54 -23.38
N LEU A 197 -6.60 10.03 -22.15
CA LEU A 197 -7.34 8.85 -21.73
C LEU A 197 -8.80 9.26 -21.68
N VAL A 198 -9.49 9.06 -22.80
CA VAL A 198 -10.94 9.16 -22.86
C VAL A 198 -11.50 8.05 -21.97
N PHE A 199 -11.93 8.42 -20.77
CA PHE A 199 -12.72 7.54 -19.93
C PHE A 199 -13.97 7.14 -20.71
N THR A 200 -14.11 5.84 -20.99
CA THR A 200 -15.39 5.26 -21.37
C THR A 200 -15.71 4.17 -20.37
N GLU A 201 -16.96 4.12 -19.92
CA GLU A 201 -17.41 3.09 -18.97
C GLU A 201 -17.09 1.69 -19.50
N GLU A 202 -17.23 1.48 -20.81
CA GLU A 202 -17.00 0.20 -21.47
C GLU A 202 -15.53 -0.24 -21.42
N MET A 203 -14.59 0.68 -21.67
CA MET A 203 -13.16 0.39 -21.55
C MET A 203 -12.78 0.05 -20.11
N GLU A 204 -13.32 0.76 -19.11
CA GLU A 204 -13.06 0.44 -17.72
C GLU A 204 -13.74 -0.87 -17.32
N PHE A 205 -14.98 -1.13 -17.71
CA PHE A 205 -15.61 -2.43 -17.46
C PHE A 205 -14.82 -3.57 -18.10
N TYR A 206 -14.19 -3.36 -19.26
CA TYR A 206 -13.26 -4.31 -19.84
C TYR A 206 -11.98 -4.46 -18.99
N LYS A 207 -11.32 -3.34 -18.66
CA LYS A 207 -10.05 -3.27 -17.90
C LYS A 207 -10.20 -3.92 -16.52
N TRP A 208 -11.36 -3.77 -15.92
CA TRP A 208 -11.75 -4.33 -14.62
C TRP A 208 -12.43 -5.69 -14.69
N GLY A 209 -12.51 -6.29 -15.89
CA GLY A 209 -12.96 -7.68 -16.08
C GLY A 209 -14.47 -7.90 -15.99
N PHE A 210 -15.29 -6.85 -15.93
CA PHE A 210 -16.75 -6.94 -15.88
C PHE A 210 -17.37 -7.40 -17.19
N LEU A 211 -16.83 -7.00 -18.34
CA LEU A 211 -17.40 -7.39 -19.63
C LEU A 211 -17.23 -8.88 -19.95
N ARG A 212 -16.25 -9.57 -19.33
CA ARG A 212 -16.16 -11.05 -19.41
C ARG A 212 -17.27 -11.76 -18.66
N TRP A 213 -17.97 -11.08 -17.75
CA TRP A 213 -18.98 -11.66 -16.87
C TRP A 213 -20.40 -11.52 -17.43
N LEU A 214 -20.67 -10.50 -18.24
CA LEU A 214 -21.99 -10.25 -18.84
C LEU A 214 -22.28 -11.08 -20.10
N GLY A 215 -21.26 -11.75 -20.66
CA GLY A 215 -21.38 -12.64 -21.82
C GLY A 215 -21.54 -14.13 -21.48
N ARG A 216 -21.87 -14.47 -20.22
CA ARG A 216 -22.12 -15.84 -19.74
C ARG A 216 -23.49 -15.95 -19.08
#